data_AF-A0A645IRN3-F1
#
_entry.id   AF-A0A645IRN3-F1
#
_cell.length_a   1.000
_cell.length_b   1.000
_cell.length_c   1.000
_cell.angle_alpha   90.00
_cell.angle_beta   90.00
_cell.angle_gamma   90.00
#
_symmetry.space_group_name_H-M   'P 1'
#
loop_
_entity.id
_entity.type
_entity.pdbx_description
1 polymer ?
#
loop_
_entity_poly.entity_id
_entity_poly.type
_entity_poly.pdbx_seq_one_letter_code
_entity_poly.pdbx_strand_id
1 'polypeptide(L)'
;MKTIVGNETDPEQKFLFQVTGTDAKTAGIDLTVSLSGNSELLIKDLPKGNYTVRELTEWSWRYTPDQQQIDVATNPRSTAEVSFRNQKTSDQWLSGDSWIRNIFQLLGK
;
A
#
# COMPACT_ATOMS: atom_id res chain seq x y z
N MET A 1 -0.69 -11.38 -1.47
CA MET A 1 -1.99 -10.87 -1.97
C MET A 1 -2.39 -9.58 -1.27
N LYS A 2 -3.01 -8.62 -1.96
CA LYS A 2 -3.65 -7.45 -1.34
C LYS A 2 -5.16 -7.56 -1.45
N THR A 3 -5.88 -7.49 -0.32
CA THR A 3 -7.35 -7.55 -0.28
C THR A 3 -7.93 -6.29 0.35
N ILE A 4 -8.97 -5.72 -0.26
CA ILE A 4 -9.70 -4.55 0.26
C ILE A 4 -11.11 -4.96 0.65
N VAL A 5 -11.60 -4.47 1.79
CA VAL A 5 -12.96 -4.72 2.26
C VAL A 5 -13.68 -3.39 2.55
N GLY A 6 -14.92 -3.27 2.06
CA GLY A 6 -15.76 -2.07 2.17
C GLY A 6 -16.91 -2.10 1.14
N ASN A 7 -17.88 -1.20 1.29
CA ASN A 7 -19.09 -1.16 0.44
C ASN A 7 -18.79 -0.83 -1.03
N GLU A 8 -17.70 -0.11 -1.30
CA GLU A 8 -17.20 0.17 -2.65
C GLU A 8 -15.68 0.02 -2.66
N THR A 9 -15.19 -1.01 -3.35
CA THR A 9 -13.76 -1.24 -3.54
C THR A 9 -13.35 -0.75 -4.92
N ASP A 10 -12.39 0.15 -4.99
CA ASP A 10 -11.78 0.62 -6.23
C ASP A 10 -10.62 -0.32 -6.61
N PRO A 11 -10.75 -1.14 -7.67
CA PRO A 11 -9.69 -2.05 -8.10
C PRO A 11 -8.45 -1.32 -8.68
N GLU A 12 -8.58 -0.05 -9.08
CA GLU A 12 -7.45 0.73 -9.58
C GLU A 12 -6.65 1.38 -8.44
N GLN A 13 -7.21 1.41 -7.23
CA GLN A 13 -6.54 1.91 -6.05
C GLN A 13 -5.18 1.24 -5.86
N LYS A 14 -4.12 2.05 -5.85
CA LYS A 14 -2.76 1.58 -5.57
C LYS A 14 -2.48 1.52 -4.08
N PHE A 15 -1.62 0.62 -3.66
CA PHE A 15 -1.04 0.50 -2.31
C PHE A 15 0.46 0.35 -2.45
N LEU A 16 1.22 0.96 -1.53
CA LEU A 16 2.67 0.94 -1.55
C LEU A 16 3.19 0.00 -0.47
N PHE A 17 4.12 -0.87 -0.85
CA PHE A 17 4.78 -1.80 0.06
C PHE A 17 6.29 -1.61 -0.02
N GLN A 18 6.91 -1.46 1.14
CA GLN A 18 8.36 -1.49 1.30
C GLN A 18 8.80 -2.90 1.66
N VAL A 19 9.82 -3.41 0.98
CA VAL A 19 10.44 -4.71 1.24
C VAL A 19 11.90 -4.46 1.61
N THR A 20 12.25 -4.74 2.85
CA THR A 20 13.59 -4.49 3.39
C THR A 20 14.24 -5.78 3.85
N GLY A 21 15.50 -6.00 3.49
CA GLY A 21 16.29 -7.13 4.00
C GLY A 21 16.75 -6.90 5.44
N THR A 22 16.62 -7.91 6.30
CA THR A 22 16.88 -7.77 7.75
C THR A 22 18.10 -8.53 8.25
N ASP A 23 18.74 -9.33 7.39
CA ASP A 23 19.98 -10.03 7.74
C ASP A 23 21.20 -9.42 7.06
N ALA A 24 22.40 -9.80 7.52
CA ALA A 24 23.66 -9.23 7.02
C ALA A 24 23.87 -9.42 5.50
N LYS A 25 23.25 -10.42 4.88
CA LYS A 25 23.38 -10.70 3.44
C LYS A 25 22.38 -9.89 2.62
N THR A 26 21.24 -9.51 3.21
CA THR A 26 20.16 -8.78 2.55
C THR A 26 20.07 -7.31 2.97
N ALA A 27 20.91 -6.85 3.91
CA ALA A 27 20.86 -5.49 4.49
C ALA A 27 20.89 -4.32 3.48
N GLY A 28 21.39 -4.54 2.25
CA GLY A 28 21.38 -3.54 1.18
C GLY A 28 20.10 -3.48 0.35
N ILE A 29 19.11 -4.34 0.63
CA ILE A 29 17.86 -4.43 -0.13
C ILE A 29 16.81 -3.55 0.54
N ASP A 30 16.36 -2.54 -0.19
CA ASP A 30 15.21 -1.70 0.13
C ASP A 30 14.45 -1.41 -1.17
N LEU A 31 13.28 -2.03 -1.33
CA LEU A 31 12.46 -1.94 -2.53
C LEU A 31 11.10 -1.36 -2.16
N THR A 32 10.62 -0.39 -2.93
CA THR A 32 9.22 0.05 -2.87
C THR A 32 8.48 -0.42 -4.10
N VAL A 33 7.38 -1.13 -3.90
CA VAL A 33 6.51 -1.64 -4.97
C VAL A 33 5.09 -1.12 -4.81
N SER A 34 4.39 -0.94 -5.93
CA SER A 34 2.98 -0.58 -5.95
C SER A 34 2.13 -1.77 -6.38
N LEU A 35 1.01 -1.99 -5.69
CA LEU A 35 0.06 -3.04 -6.03
C LEU A 35 -1.37 -2.48 -6.07
N SER A 36 -2.18 -2.90 -7.04
CA SER A 36 -3.60 -2.58 -7.06
C SER A 36 -4.36 -3.31 -5.95
N GLY A 37 -5.47 -2.74 -5.47
CA GLY A 37 -6.40 -3.45 -4.60
C GLY A 37 -6.87 -4.78 -5.23
N ASN A 38 -7.07 -5.81 -4.42
CA ASN A 38 -7.54 -7.14 -4.86
C ASN A 38 -6.63 -7.79 -5.92
N SER A 39 -5.32 -7.56 -5.85
CA SER A 39 -4.34 -8.11 -6.79
C SER A 39 -3.11 -8.71 -6.10
N GLU A 40 -2.25 -9.33 -6.89
CA GLU A 40 -1.02 -9.99 -6.44
C GLU A 40 0.19 -9.53 -7.26
N LEU A 41 1.35 -9.50 -6.61
CA LEU A 41 2.63 -9.20 -7.23
C LEU A 41 3.63 -10.28 -6.84
N LEU A 42 4.42 -10.73 -7.83
CA LEU A 42 5.53 -11.63 -7.62
C LEU A 42 6.85 -10.86 -7.79
N ILE A 43 7.63 -10.75 -6.72
CA ILE A 43 9.00 -10.25 -6.77
C ILE A 43 9.93 -11.45 -6.99
N LYS A 44 10.65 -11.45 -8.11
CA LYS A 44 11.59 -12.52 -8.47
C LYS A 44 13.01 -12.14 -8.09
N ASP A 45 13.89 -13.15 -8.07
CA ASP A 45 15.34 -13.00 -7.93
C ASP A 45 15.81 -12.31 -6.64
N LEU A 46 14.99 -12.33 -5.58
CA LEU A 46 15.42 -11.96 -4.24
C LEU A 46 16.43 -13.00 -3.72
N PRO A 47 17.60 -12.58 -3.20
CA PRO A 47 18.51 -13.47 -2.50
C PRO A 47 17.81 -14.19 -1.34
N LYS A 48 18.25 -15.42 -1.04
CA LYS A 48 17.83 -16.13 0.17
C LYS A 48 18.15 -15.28 1.39
N GLY A 49 17.15 -15.02 2.22
CA GLY A 49 17.33 -14.32 3.48
C GLY A 49 16.01 -13.97 4.17
N ASN A 50 16.13 -13.16 5.22
CA ASN A 50 14.99 -12.62 5.94
C ASN A 50 14.65 -11.22 5.42
N TYR A 51 13.35 -10.96 5.32
CA TYR A 51 12.79 -9.72 4.83
C TYR A 51 11.62 -9.28 5.70
N THR A 52 11.42 -7.98 5.75
CA THR A 52 10.23 -7.35 6.30
C THR A 52 9.46 -6.71 5.15
N VAL A 53 8.18 -7.05 5.02
CA VAL A 53 7.25 -6.39 4.09
C VAL A 53 6.37 -5.46 4.92
N ARG A 54 6.42 -4.16 4.63
CA ARG A 54 5.65 -3.12 5.33
C ARG A 54 4.78 -2.36 4.36
N GLU A 55 3.49 -2.25 4.67
CA GLU A 55 2.60 -1.33 3.96
C GLU A 55 2.85 0.11 4.40
N LEU A 56 3.13 0.98 3.44
CA LEU A 56 3.23 2.41 3.68
C LEU A 56 1.81 2.98 3.70
N THR A 57 1.40 3.57 4.81
CA THR A 57 0.02 4.05 5.05
C THR A 57 -0.12 5.57 4.98
N GLU A 58 0.99 6.30 5.15
CA GLU A 58 0.99 7.77 5.22
C GLU A 58 0.48 8.46 3.95
N TRP A 59 0.54 7.78 2.80
CA TRP A 59 0.12 8.35 1.52
C TRP A 59 -1.40 8.30 1.31
N SER A 60 -2.15 7.51 2.10
CA SER A 60 -3.61 7.41 1.98
C SER A 60 -4.29 7.16 3.32
N TRP A 61 -4.99 8.17 3.81
CA TRP A 61 -5.79 8.13 5.04
C TRP A 61 -7.12 7.36 4.88
N ARG A 62 -7.46 6.87 3.68
CA ARG A 62 -8.73 6.18 3.39
C ARG A 62 -8.76 4.71 3.78
N TYR A 63 -7.58 4.12 4.00
CA TYR A 63 -7.45 2.68 4.22
C TYR A 63 -6.67 2.40 5.49
N THR A 64 -7.24 1.57 6.35
CA THR A 64 -6.56 1.08 7.56
C THR A 64 -6.19 -0.38 7.35
N PRO A 65 -4.89 -0.74 7.41
CA PRO A 65 -4.49 -2.15 7.35
C PRO A 65 -4.85 -2.89 8.62
N ASP A 66 -5.33 -4.14 8.48
CA ASP A 66 -5.48 -5.08 9.60
C ASP A 66 -4.10 -5.38 10.23
N GLN A 67 -3.05 -5.40 9.40
CA GLN A 67 -1.65 -5.56 9.79
C GLN A 67 -0.75 -4.74 8.87
N GLN A 68 0.11 -3.90 9.45
CA GLN A 68 0.98 -3.03 8.65
C GLN A 68 2.29 -3.70 8.20
N GLN A 69 2.75 -4.74 8.90
CA GLN A 69 4.06 -5.34 8.66
C GLN A 69 4.02 -6.86 8.84
N ILE A 70 4.68 -7.60 7.94
CA ILE A 70 4.86 -9.05 8.00
C ILE A 70 6.33 -9.38 7.74
N ASP A 71 6.93 -10.18 8.61
CA ASP A 71 8.28 -10.71 8.40
C ASP A 71 8.21 -12.07 7.70
N VAL A 72 9.13 -12.29 6.76
CA VAL A 72 9.13 -13.47 5.90
C VAL A 72 10.54 -13.89 5.55
N ALA A 73 10.74 -15.20 5.41
CA ALA A 73 12.01 -15.77 4.94
C ALA A 73 11.85 -16.29 3.51
N THR A 74 12.74 -15.86 2.62
CA THR A 74 12.82 -16.42 1.25
C THR A 74 13.80 -17.57 1.22
N ASN A 75 13.53 -18.55 0.35
CA ASN A 75 14.48 -19.61 0.06
C ASN A 75 14.45 -19.97 -1.43
N PRO A 76 15.51 -20.59 -1.98
CA PRO A 76 15.61 -20.86 -3.42
C PRO A 76 14.64 -21.92 -3.93
N ARG A 77 13.93 -22.64 -3.04
CA ARG A 77 13.12 -23.82 -3.37
C ARG A 77 11.62 -23.56 -3.26
N SER A 78 11.19 -22.43 -2.70
CA SER A 78 9.78 -22.09 -2.57
C SER A 78 9.56 -20.59 -2.64
N THR A 79 8.38 -20.20 -3.13
CA THR A 79 7.89 -18.83 -3.02
C THR A 79 7.42 -18.59 -1.58
N ALA A 80 7.79 -17.45 -1.02
CA ALA A 80 7.23 -16.99 0.25
C ALA A 80 6.04 -16.08 -0.04
N GLU A 81 4.93 -16.32 0.67
CA GLU A 81 3.67 -15.61 0.44
C GLU A 81 3.33 -14.75 1.65
N VAL A 82 2.95 -13.51 1.39
CA VAL A 82 2.44 -12.57 2.40
C VAL A 82 1.14 -11.97 1.90
N SER A 83 0.22 -11.71 2.82
CA SER A 83 -1.10 -11.17 2.49
C SER A 83 -1.46 -10.01 3.39
N PHE A 84 -1.91 -8.92 2.77
CA PHE A 84 -2.31 -7.69 3.44
C PHE A 84 -3.78 -7.42 3.17
N ARG A 85 -4.51 -7.06 4.22
CA ARG A 85 -5.92 -6.69 4.14
C ARG A 85 -6.10 -5.28 4.66
N ASN A 86 -6.82 -4.46 3.89
CA ASN A 86 -7.25 -3.13 4.32
C ASN A 86 -8.75 -3.03 4.43
N GLN A 87 -9.18 -2.29 5.44
CA GLN A 87 -10.53 -1.79 5.56
C GLN A 87 -10.58 -0.38 4.98
N LYS A 88 -11.55 -0.12 4.10
CA LYS A 88 -11.86 1.25 3.68
C LYS A 88 -12.58 1.93 4.84
N THR A 89 -11.96 2.92 5.45
CA THR A 89 -12.47 3.61 6.65
C THR A 89 -13.06 4.99 6.33
N SER A 90 -12.87 5.47 5.10
CA SER A 90 -13.47 6.71 4.63
C SER A 90 -13.93 6.61 3.18
N ASP A 91 -15.17 7.04 2.95
CA ASP A 91 -15.75 7.24 1.62
C ASP A 91 -15.51 8.66 1.10
N GLN A 92 -14.97 9.56 1.93
CA GLN A 92 -14.66 10.92 1.52
C GLN A 92 -13.45 10.90 0.60
N TRP A 93 -13.62 11.47 -0.59
CA TRP A 93 -12.63 11.50 -1.65
C TRP A 93 -12.45 12.96 -2.09
N LEU A 94 -11.20 13.38 -2.35
CA LEU A 94 -10.93 14.61 -3.09
C LEU A 94 -11.17 14.35 -4.59
N SER A 95 -12.40 14.03 -4.97
CA SER A 95 -12.77 14.07 -6.38
C SER A 95 -12.91 15.54 -6.70
N GLY A 96 -12.65 15.92 -7.94
CA GLY A 96 -12.95 17.27 -8.42
C GLY A 96 -14.42 17.69 -8.26
N ASP A 97 -15.28 16.84 -7.69
CA ASP A 97 -16.69 17.08 -7.39
C ASP A 97 -16.91 17.85 -6.08
N SER A 98 -15.90 17.95 -5.20
CA SER A 98 -15.90 18.91 -4.09
C SER A 98 -15.40 20.26 -4.57
N TRP A 99 -16.30 21.03 -5.18
CA TRP A 99 -16.04 22.40 -5.56
C TRP A 99 -16.85 23.36 -4.69
N ILE A 100 -16.18 24.38 -4.16
CA ILE A 100 -16.83 25.59 -3.65
C ILE A 100 -16.61 26.69 -4.69
N ARG A 101 -17.64 27.49 -5.00
CA ARG A 101 -17.42 28.70 -5.81
C ARG A 101 -16.48 29.61 -5.04
N ASN A 102 -15.34 29.94 -5.65
CA ASN A 102 -14.46 30.99 -5.14
C ASN A 102 -15.12 32.34 -5.46
N ILE A 103 -16.04 32.78 -4.61
CA ILE A 103 -16.73 34.06 -4.75
C ILE A 103 -15.78 35.14 -4.24
N PHE A 104 -14.92 35.63 -5.12
CA PHE A 104 -14.23 36.91 -4.89
C PHE A 104 -15.27 38.02 -5.07
N GLN A 105 -16.08 38.30 -4.05
CA GLN A 105 -16.84 39.53 -4.07
C GLN A 105 -15.84 40.67 -3.88
N LEU A 106 -15.69 41.51 -4.90
CA LEU A 106 -15.21 42.87 -4.67
C LEU A 106 -16.27 43.52 -3.78
N LEU A 107 -15.93 43.73 -2.51
CA LEU A 107 -16.66 44.68 -1.67
C LEU A 107 -16.47 46.06 -2.30
N GLY A 108 -17.34 46.37 -3.26
CA GLY A 108 -17.56 47.71 -3.76
C GLY A 108 -18.05 48.56 -2.59
N LYS A 109 -17.34 49.67 -2.40
CA LYS A 109 -17.57 50.72 -1.40
C LYS A 109 -19.00 51.25 -1.40
#